data_AF-A0A6J7KTU7-F1
#
_entry.id   AF-A0A6J7KTU7-F1
#
_cell.length_a   1.000
_cell.length_b   1.000
_cell.length_c   1.000
_cell.angle_alpha   90.00
_cell.angle_beta   90.00
_cell.angle_gamma   90.00
#
_symmetry.space_group_name_H-M   'P 1'
#
loop_
_entity.id
_entity.type
_entity.pdbx_description
1 polymer ?
#
loop_
_entity_poly.entity_id
_entity_poly.type
_entity_poly.pdbx_seq_one_letter_code
_entity_poly.pdbx_strand_id
1 'polypeptide(L)'
;MLIYHFGTRDGLLREVLGRARERQLEAFGALLRARRGEPYPETLRRAWPAMSGPEGQRYLRIFTPLHETAGGPLWPDFRRGATTDWLAPLEDGLRTIGRPELATVVLAVLRGLLMDLDATGDAERTGRAFEAFLETLRPT
;
A
#
# COMPACT_ATOMS: atom_id res chain seq x y z
N MET A 1 13.32 10.03 29.58
CA MET A 1 14.61 9.58 28.99
C MET A 1 14.33 8.57 27.88
N LEU A 2 14.25 9.00 26.61
CA LEU A 2 14.06 8.08 25.48
C LEU A 2 15.34 7.32 25.09
N ILE A 3 16.51 7.77 25.56
CA ILE A 3 17.81 7.25 25.11
C ILE A 3 18.17 5.91 25.77
N TYR A 4 17.57 5.59 26.92
CA TYR A 4 17.91 4.38 27.68
C TYR A 4 17.23 3.09 27.16
N HIS A 5 16.15 3.21 26.38
CA HIS A 5 15.43 2.06 25.82
C HIS A 5 15.83 1.70 24.38
N PHE A 6 16.46 2.63 23.63
CA PHE A 6 16.72 2.44 22.20
C PHE A 6 18.20 2.42 21.82
N GLY A 7 19.11 2.70 22.76
CA GLY A 7 20.56 2.65 22.56
C GLY A 7 21.14 3.76 21.67
N THR A 8 20.43 4.17 20.59
CA THR A 8 20.81 5.22 19.64
C THR A 8 19.57 5.93 19.05
N ARG A 9 19.77 7.13 18.47
CA ARG A 9 18.75 7.86 17.68
C ARG A 9 18.17 6.99 16.56
N ASP A 10 19.03 6.19 15.95
CA ASP A 10 18.71 5.28 14.86
C ASP A 10 17.81 4.12 15.32
N GLY A 11 18.04 3.60 16.52
CA GLY A 11 17.18 2.59 17.14
C GLY A 11 15.76 3.10 17.39
N LEU A 12 15.63 4.34 17.90
CA LEU A 12 14.33 4.99 18.09
C LEU A 12 13.62 5.21 16.75
N LEU A 13 14.33 5.69 15.73
CA LEU A 13 13.74 5.95 14.42
C LEU A 13 13.23 4.64 13.78
N ARG A 14 13.99 3.55 13.89
CA ARG A 14 13.56 2.22 13.41
C ARG A 14 12.26 1.76 14.09
N GLU A 15 12.18 1.90 15.40
CA GLU A 15 11.00 1.51 16.19
C GLU A 15 9.75 2.33 15.89
N VAL A 16 9.91 3.62 15.62
CA VAL A 16 8.81 4.51 15.20
C VAL A 16 8.34 4.14 13.79
N LEU A 17 9.27 3.95 12.85
CA LEU A 17 8.95 3.55 11.47
C LEU A 17 8.31 2.16 11.41
N GLY A 18 8.77 1.22 12.23
CA GLY A 18 8.17 -0.11 12.39
C GLY A 18 6.71 -0.03 12.81
N ARG A 19 6.41 0.67 13.91
CA ARG A 19 5.02 0.87 14.36
C ARG A 19 4.15 1.63 13.36
N ALA A 20 4.70 2.63 12.68
CA ALA A 20 3.99 3.34 11.62
C ALA A 20 3.65 2.39 10.46
N ARG A 21 4.55 1.47 10.12
CA ARG A 21 4.34 0.47 9.06
C ARG A 21 3.27 -0.53 9.48
N GLU A 22 3.34 -1.08 10.68
CA GLU A 22 2.33 -2.01 11.21
C GLU A 22 0.92 -1.41 11.12
N ARG A 23 0.75 -0.15 11.57
CA ARG A 23 -0.53 0.57 11.47
C ARG A 23 -1.00 0.78 10.03
N GLN A 24 -0.07 1.11 9.12
CA GLN A 24 -0.40 1.23 7.70
C GLN A 24 -0.88 -0.11 7.13
N LEU A 25 -0.17 -1.19 7.43
CA LEU A 25 -0.50 -2.52 6.93
C LEU A 25 -1.84 -3.02 7.47
N GLU A 26 -2.12 -2.76 8.75
CA GLU A 26 -3.41 -3.06 9.34
C GLU A 26 -4.54 -2.27 8.67
N ALA A 27 -4.37 -0.95 8.55
CA ALA A 27 -5.38 -0.07 7.97
C ALA A 27 -5.65 -0.40 6.49
N PHE A 28 -4.61 -0.47 5.66
CA PHE A 28 -4.75 -0.74 4.24
C PHE A 28 -5.10 -2.20 3.96
N GLY A 29 -4.52 -3.13 4.70
CA GLY A 29 -4.88 -4.55 4.63
C GLY A 29 -6.37 -4.76 4.92
N ALA A 30 -6.93 -4.07 5.92
CA ALA A 30 -8.36 -4.13 6.20
C ALA A 30 -9.24 -3.58 5.06
N LEU A 31 -8.78 -2.55 4.34
CA LEU A 31 -9.48 -2.00 3.18
C LEU A 31 -9.49 -2.97 1.99
N LEU A 32 -8.38 -3.69 1.79
CA LEU A 32 -8.16 -4.62 0.67
C LEU A 32 -8.75 -6.01 0.88
N ARG A 33 -9.19 -6.36 2.09
CA ARG A 33 -9.87 -7.64 2.36
C ARG A 33 -11.19 -7.72 1.61
N ALA A 34 -11.37 -8.82 0.89
CA ALA A 34 -12.63 -9.12 0.21
C ALA A 34 -13.82 -9.08 1.18
N ARG A 35 -14.93 -8.51 0.72
CA ARG A 35 -16.19 -8.53 1.47
C ARG A 35 -17.18 -9.50 0.85
N ARG A 36 -18.00 -10.11 1.69
CA ARG A 36 -19.04 -11.03 1.25
C ARG A 36 -20.11 -10.26 0.48
N GLY A 37 -20.46 -10.76 -0.71
CA GLY A 37 -21.55 -10.21 -1.52
C GLY A 37 -21.17 -9.01 -2.41
N GLU A 38 -19.88 -8.64 -2.48
CA GLU A 38 -19.38 -7.66 -3.45
C GLU A 38 -18.30 -8.29 -4.36
N PRO A 39 -18.31 -8.02 -5.68
CA PRO A 39 -17.20 -8.39 -6.54
C PRO A 39 -15.92 -7.68 -6.11
N TYR A 40 -14.77 -8.35 -6.20
CA TYR A 40 -13.52 -7.78 -5.71
C TYR A 40 -13.11 -6.42 -6.30
N PRO A 41 -13.38 -6.11 -7.59
CA PRO A 41 -13.14 -4.76 -8.11
C PRO A 41 -13.88 -3.65 -7.33
N GLU A 42 -15.05 -3.94 -6.75
CA GLU A 42 -15.78 -2.98 -5.90
C GLU A 42 -15.10 -2.79 -4.53
N THR A 43 -14.51 -3.85 -3.97
CA THR A 43 -13.66 -3.73 -2.79
C THR A 43 -12.51 -2.76 -3.04
N LEU A 44 -11.82 -2.90 -4.18
CA LEU A 44 -10.73 -2.01 -4.58
C LEU A 44 -11.22 -0.57 -4.81
N ARG A 45 -12.34 -0.40 -5.51
CA ARG A 45 -13.00 0.90 -5.73
C ARG A 45 -13.22 1.65 -4.43
N ARG A 46 -13.78 0.96 -3.44
CA ARG A 46 -14.08 1.52 -2.11
C ARG A 46 -12.81 1.78 -1.28
N ALA A 47 -11.75 0.99 -1.47
CA ALA A 47 -10.48 1.18 -0.77
C ALA A 47 -9.75 2.44 -1.25
N TRP A 48 -9.88 2.78 -2.54
CA TRP A 48 -9.10 3.83 -3.18
C TRP A 48 -9.17 5.20 -2.49
N PRO A 49 -10.34 5.79 -2.18
CA PRO A 49 -10.40 7.11 -1.54
C PRO A 49 -9.65 7.20 -0.21
N ALA A 50 -9.65 6.12 0.58
CA ALA A 50 -8.92 6.08 1.85
C ALA A 50 -7.40 5.95 1.63
N MET A 51 -6.97 5.20 0.62
CA MET A 51 -5.55 5.02 0.28
C MET A 51 -4.95 6.23 -0.45
N SER A 52 -5.73 6.93 -1.29
CA SER A 52 -5.31 8.10 -2.06
C SER A 52 -5.56 9.43 -1.36
N GLY A 53 -6.39 9.41 -0.30
CA GLY A 53 -6.71 10.56 0.51
C GLY A 53 -5.60 11.03 1.46
N PRO A 54 -5.86 12.06 2.28
CA PRO A 54 -4.84 12.71 3.11
C PRO A 54 -4.11 11.77 4.07
N GLU A 55 -4.78 10.76 4.62
CA GLU A 55 -4.17 9.78 5.52
C GLU A 55 -3.23 8.85 4.77
N GLY A 56 -3.63 8.36 3.60
CA GLY A 56 -2.78 7.50 2.79
C GLY A 56 -1.53 8.21 2.25
N GLN A 57 -1.68 9.47 1.82
CA GLN A 57 -0.54 10.30 1.42
C GLN A 57 0.47 10.55 2.55
N ARG A 58 0.03 10.60 3.82
CA ARG A 58 0.97 10.70 4.96
C ARG A 58 1.89 9.49 5.02
N TYR A 59 1.36 8.28 4.80
CA TYR A 59 2.18 7.08 4.78
C TYR A 59 3.14 7.05 3.58
N LEU A 60 2.70 7.49 2.39
CA LEU A 60 3.57 7.60 1.23
C LEU A 60 4.77 8.51 1.52
N ARG A 61 4.54 9.72 2.02
CA ARG A 61 5.63 10.65 2.38
C ARG A 61 6.60 10.09 3.42
N ILE A 62 6.13 9.28 4.36
CA ILE A 62 6.99 8.64 5.38
C ILE A 62 7.88 7.56 4.75
N PHE A 63 7.36 6.78 3.81
CA PHE A 63 8.04 5.58 3.29
C PHE A 63 8.73 5.76 1.94
N THR A 64 8.33 6.74 1.11
CA THR A 64 8.96 7.02 -0.21
C THR A 64 10.49 7.20 -0.10
N PRO A 65 11.02 8.03 0.83
CA PRO A 65 12.47 8.19 0.97
C PRO A 65 13.20 6.89 1.37
N LEU A 66 12.52 5.98 2.07
CA LEU A 66 13.06 4.69 2.49
C LEU A 66 13.07 3.66 1.34
N HIS A 67 12.17 3.81 0.37
CA HIS A 67 12.20 3.05 -0.88
C HIS A 67 13.35 3.51 -1.79
N GLU A 68 13.61 4.81 -1.88
CA GLU A 68 14.66 5.40 -2.72
C GLU A 68 16.08 5.11 -2.21
N THR A 69 16.27 5.09 -0.89
CA THR A 69 17.58 4.89 -0.24
C THR A 69 17.99 3.42 -0.04
N ALA A 70 17.32 2.49 -0.73
CA ALA A 70 17.56 1.04 -0.59
C ALA A 70 17.37 0.48 0.83
N GLY A 71 16.57 1.13 1.69
CA GLY A 71 16.45 0.78 3.11
C GLY A 71 17.61 1.26 3.99
N GLY A 72 18.64 1.91 3.42
CA GLY A 72 19.82 2.41 4.14
C GLY A 72 20.46 1.41 5.13
N PRO A 73 21.41 1.84 5.97
CA PRO A 73 21.92 1.02 7.08
C PRO A 73 20.85 0.69 8.14
N LEU A 74 19.69 1.35 8.07
CA LEU A 74 18.66 1.33 9.10
C LEU A 74 17.68 0.17 8.95
N TRP A 75 17.37 -0.27 7.73
CA TRP A 75 16.40 -1.34 7.48
C TRP A 75 16.62 -2.05 6.12
N PRO A 76 17.60 -2.97 6.04
CA PRO A 76 18.01 -3.62 4.79
C PRO A 76 16.89 -4.39 4.06
N ASP A 77 16.01 -5.06 4.80
CA ASP A 77 14.89 -5.84 4.23
C ASP A 77 13.63 -5.02 3.97
N PHE A 78 13.62 -3.73 4.34
CA PHE A 78 12.45 -2.87 4.23
C PHE A 78 11.86 -2.89 2.83
N ARG A 79 12.70 -2.75 1.80
CA ARG A 79 12.23 -2.70 0.42
C ARG A 79 11.49 -3.97 0.01
N ARG A 80 12.00 -5.15 0.37
CA ARG A 80 11.39 -6.41 -0.06
C ARG A 80 10.04 -6.63 0.62
N GLY A 81 9.99 -6.47 1.95
CA GLY A 81 8.74 -6.55 2.71
C GLY A 81 7.76 -5.49 2.25
N ALA A 82 8.20 -4.22 2.22
CA ALA A 82 7.34 -3.11 1.88
C ALA A 82 6.74 -3.20 0.47
N THR A 83 7.42 -3.87 -0.46
CA THR A 83 6.96 -4.17 -1.82
C THR A 83 6.00 -5.35 -1.90
N THR A 84 5.86 -6.22 -0.90
CA THR A 84 4.99 -7.40 -0.99
C THR A 84 3.92 -7.49 0.11
N ASP A 85 3.91 -6.57 1.08
CA ASP A 85 3.01 -6.63 2.24
C ASP A 85 1.50 -6.66 1.95
N TRP A 86 1.05 -6.21 0.77
CA TRP A 86 -0.36 -6.29 0.36
C TRP A 86 -0.64 -7.41 -0.63
N LEU A 87 0.36 -8.21 -0.99
CA LEU A 87 0.19 -9.25 -2.00
C LEU A 87 -0.80 -10.33 -1.55
N ALA A 88 -0.68 -10.81 -0.31
CA ALA A 88 -1.58 -11.82 0.24
C ALA A 88 -3.06 -11.40 0.27
N PRO A 89 -3.45 -10.23 0.84
CA PRO A 89 -4.86 -9.82 0.83
C PRO A 89 -5.39 -9.56 -0.59
N LEU A 90 -4.55 -9.11 -1.52
CA LEU A 90 -4.91 -8.96 -2.93
C LEU A 90 -5.14 -10.30 -3.61
N GLU A 91 -4.28 -11.29 -3.37
CA GLU A 91 -4.43 -12.65 -3.88
C GLU A 91 -5.72 -13.29 -3.37
N ASP A 92 -6.01 -13.16 -2.07
CA ASP A 92 -7.24 -13.67 -1.45
C ASP A 92 -8.49 -13.06 -2.08
N GLY A 93 -8.47 -11.76 -2.31
CA GLY A 93 -9.60 -11.10 -2.95
C GLY A 93 -9.77 -11.44 -4.41
N LEU A 94 -8.68 -11.50 -5.19
CA LEU A 94 -8.73 -11.91 -6.58
C LEU A 94 -9.13 -13.37 -6.76
N ARG A 95 -8.88 -14.23 -5.77
CA ARG A 95 -9.39 -15.61 -5.76
C ARG A 95 -10.92 -15.66 -5.80
N THR A 96 -11.61 -14.66 -5.25
CA THR A 96 -13.09 -14.58 -5.28
C THR A 96 -13.66 -14.36 -6.69
N ILE A 97 -12.85 -13.86 -7.61
CA ILE A 97 -13.20 -13.69 -9.03
C ILE A 97 -12.44 -14.66 -9.94
N GLY A 98 -11.75 -15.67 -9.36
CA GLY A 98 -11.03 -16.70 -10.10
C GLY A 98 -9.74 -16.25 -10.79
N ARG A 99 -9.13 -15.13 -10.36
CA ARG A 99 -7.95 -14.52 -11.01
C ARG A 99 -6.78 -14.20 -10.04
N PRO A 100 -6.41 -15.11 -9.10
CA PRO A 100 -5.38 -14.83 -8.09
C PRO A 100 -4.01 -14.46 -8.68
N GLU A 101 -3.69 -14.92 -9.90
CA GLU A 101 -2.46 -14.62 -10.64
C GLU A 101 -2.27 -13.13 -10.94
N LEU A 102 -3.36 -12.33 -10.91
CA LEU A 102 -3.31 -10.89 -11.12
C LEU A 102 -2.84 -10.09 -9.90
N ALA A 103 -2.60 -10.72 -8.74
CA ALA A 103 -2.30 -10.02 -7.50
C ALA A 103 -1.07 -9.10 -7.62
N THR A 104 -0.03 -9.56 -8.31
CA THR A 104 1.17 -8.75 -8.56
C THR A 104 0.86 -7.54 -9.45
N VAL A 105 0.00 -7.70 -10.46
CA VAL A 105 -0.41 -6.61 -11.36
C VAL A 105 -1.22 -5.57 -10.59
N VAL A 106 -2.24 -6.00 -9.83
CA VAL A 106 -3.05 -5.10 -9.01
C VAL A 106 -2.19 -4.35 -8.00
N LEU A 107 -1.26 -5.03 -7.36
CA LEU A 107 -0.33 -4.43 -6.41
C LEU A 107 0.56 -3.36 -7.09
N ALA A 108 1.10 -3.67 -8.26
CA ALA A 108 1.93 -2.75 -9.02
C ALA A 108 1.16 -1.51 -9.46
N VAL A 109 -0.07 -1.66 -9.96
CA VAL A 109 -0.93 -0.56 -10.38
C VAL A 109 -1.31 0.33 -9.20
N LEU A 110 -1.79 -0.24 -8.10
CA LEU A 110 -2.15 0.52 -6.90
C LEU A 110 -0.97 1.37 -6.41
N ARG A 111 0.23 0.77 -6.26
CA ARG A 111 1.40 1.53 -5.82
C ARG A 111 1.84 2.58 -6.82
N GLY A 112 1.86 2.24 -8.10
CA GLY A 112 2.24 3.17 -9.16
C GLY A 112 1.35 4.40 -9.17
N LEU A 113 0.03 4.22 -9.07
CA LEU A 113 -0.92 5.33 -9.04
C LEU A 113 -0.84 6.15 -7.75
N LEU A 114 -0.56 5.53 -6.61
CA LEU A 114 -0.33 6.25 -5.35
C LEU A 114 0.95 7.10 -5.41
N MET A 115 2.04 6.56 -5.96
CA MET A 115 3.29 7.30 -6.18
C MET A 115 3.11 8.43 -7.20
N ASP A 116 2.37 8.18 -8.28
CA ASP A 116 2.03 9.19 -9.28
C ASP A 116 1.22 10.34 -8.66
N LEU A 117 0.21 10.01 -7.84
CA LEU A 117 -0.59 11.00 -7.12
C LEU A 117 0.27 11.82 -6.14
N ASP A 118 1.17 11.18 -5.39
CA ASP A 118 2.08 11.88 -4.47
C ASP A 118 3.02 12.84 -5.21
N ALA A 119 3.55 12.42 -6.36
CA ALA A 119 4.47 13.21 -7.16
C ALA A 119 3.81 14.36 -7.94
N THR A 120 2.58 14.17 -8.42
CA THR A 120 1.91 15.12 -9.34
C THR A 120 0.76 15.90 -8.72
N GLY A 121 0.14 15.39 -7.65
CA GLY A 121 -1.09 15.94 -7.08
C GLY A 121 -2.34 15.77 -7.97
N ASP A 122 -2.23 15.08 -9.11
CA ASP A 122 -3.32 14.95 -10.08
C ASP A 122 -4.28 13.81 -9.72
N ALA A 123 -5.16 14.09 -8.76
CA ALA A 123 -6.17 13.15 -8.27
C ALA A 123 -7.17 12.73 -9.35
N GLU A 124 -7.47 13.62 -10.30
CA GLU A 124 -8.45 13.33 -11.35
C GLU A 124 -7.87 12.32 -12.36
N ARG A 125 -6.64 12.55 -12.86
CA ARG A 125 -5.97 11.63 -13.79
C ARG A 125 -5.70 10.28 -13.16
N THR A 126 -5.19 10.25 -11.93
CA THR A 126 -4.90 8.99 -11.23
C THR A 126 -6.18 8.23 -10.88
N GLY A 127 -7.25 8.92 -10.47
CA GLY A 127 -8.57 8.33 -10.27
C GLY A 127 -9.17 7.72 -11.55
N ARG A 128 -9.10 8.43 -12.68
CA ARG A 128 -9.54 7.88 -13.99
C ARG A 128 -8.74 6.64 -14.40
N ALA A 129 -7.42 6.67 -14.22
CA ALA A 129 -6.56 5.53 -14.52
C ALA A 129 -6.90 4.32 -13.63
N PHE A 130 -7.19 4.56 -12.36
CA PHE A 130 -7.62 3.52 -11.42
C PHE A 130 -8.95 2.90 -11.85
N GLU A 131 -9.97 3.70 -12.16
CA GLU A 131 -11.27 3.18 -12.62
C GLU A 131 -11.13 2.39 -13.94
N ALA A 132 -10.37 2.91 -14.91
CA ALA A 132 -10.11 2.19 -16.16
C ALA A 132 -9.43 0.83 -15.92
N PHE A 133 -8.51 0.75 -14.96
CA PHE A 133 -7.90 -0.51 -14.55
C PHE A 133 -8.92 -1.48 -13.93
N LEU A 134 -9.83 -1.00 -13.06
CA LEU A 134 -10.85 -1.85 -12.45
C LEU A 134 -11.77 -2.50 -13.48
N GLU A 135 -12.06 -1.83 -14.59
CA GLU A 135 -12.84 -2.42 -15.69
C GLU A 135 -12.16 -3.65 -16.30
N THR A 136 -10.82 -3.69 -16.34
CA THR A 136 -10.06 -4.84 -16.84
C THR A 136 -10.12 -6.07 -15.93
N LEU A 137 -10.50 -5.87 -14.66
CA LEU A 137 -10.63 -6.93 -13.66
C LEU A 137 -12.04 -7.51 -13.59
N ARG A 138 -13.02 -6.92 -14.28
CA ARG A 138 -14.38 -7.44 -14.28
C ARG A 138 -14.39 -8.84 -14.93
N PRO A 139 -15.00 -9.85 -14.27
CA PRO A 139 -15.16 -11.15 -14.89
C PRO A 139 -16.00 -11.00 -16.17
N THR A 140 -15.60 -11.75 -17.20
CA THR A 140 -16.27 -11.79 -18.50
C THR A 140 -17.60 -12.53 -18.41
#